data_AF-A0A519W813-F1
#
_entry.id   AF-A0A519W813-F1
#
_cell.length_a   1.000
_cell.length_b   1.000
_cell.length_c   1.000
_cell.angle_alpha   90.00
_cell.angle_beta   90.00
_cell.angle_gamma   90.00
#
_symmetry.space_group_name_H-M   'P 1'
#
loop_
_entity.id
_entity.type
_entity.pdbx_description
1 polymer ?
#
loop_
_entity_poly.entity_id
_entity_poly.type
_entity_poly.pdbx_seq_one_letter_code
_entity_poly.pdbx_strand_id
1 'polypeptide(L)'
;MGLPDHGLPLVQHSLLLMLQYYKQGKISLEKIVEKMSHAVAECFQIAERGYSREGYFADLVMVDLDAETNVSKDNILYKCGWSPLEGTEFPAKITHTFVNGNLVYENGRIIDSHKGQRLSFNR
;
A
#
# COMPACT_ATOMS: atom_id res chain seq x y z
N MET A 1 -2.00 -29.37 -20.45
CA MET A 1 -1.64 -28.71 -19.16
C MET A 1 -1.32 -27.27 -19.51
N GLY A 2 -2.21 -26.33 -19.21
CA GLY A 2 -1.96 -24.91 -19.53
C GLY A 2 -0.78 -24.41 -18.71
N LEU A 3 0.04 -23.54 -19.30
CA LEU A 3 1.07 -22.81 -18.55
C LEU A 3 0.41 -22.13 -17.35
N PRO A 4 1.00 -22.15 -16.14
CA PRO A 4 0.46 -21.40 -15.03
C PRO A 4 0.41 -19.91 -15.40
N ASP A 5 -0.72 -19.26 -15.14
CA ASP A 5 -0.88 -17.83 -15.39
C ASP A 5 0.24 -17.04 -14.69
N HIS A 6 0.99 -16.25 -15.44
CA HIS A 6 2.12 -15.49 -14.92
C HIS A 6 1.60 -14.21 -14.24
N GLY A 7 1.42 -14.25 -12.92
CA GLY A 7 1.04 -13.08 -12.13
C GLY A 7 0.89 -13.36 -10.64
N LEU A 8 1.31 -12.43 -9.80
CA LEU A 8 1.20 -12.53 -8.34
C LEU A 8 0.39 -11.34 -7.80
N PRO A 9 -0.76 -11.57 -7.14
CA PRO A 9 -1.51 -10.49 -6.51
C PRO A 9 -0.81 -10.04 -5.22
N LEU A 10 -0.22 -8.84 -5.26
CA LEU A 10 0.63 -8.30 -4.18
C LEU A 10 0.26 -6.91 -3.68
N VAL A 11 -0.57 -6.13 -4.39
CA VAL A 11 -0.82 -4.72 -4.02
C VAL A 11 -1.41 -4.52 -2.61
N GLN A 12 -2.18 -5.48 -2.09
CA GLN A 12 -2.72 -5.43 -0.73
C GLN A 12 -1.64 -5.62 0.35
N HIS A 13 -0.57 -6.38 0.06
CA HIS A 13 0.40 -6.84 1.07
C HIS A 13 1.82 -6.28 0.85
N SER A 14 2.06 -5.55 -0.24
CA SER A 14 3.40 -5.07 -0.61
C SER A 14 4.04 -4.17 0.45
N LEU A 15 3.28 -3.25 1.05
CA LEU A 15 3.79 -2.39 2.11
C LEU A 15 4.08 -3.18 3.39
N LEU A 16 3.22 -4.12 3.76
CA LEU A 16 3.45 -5.00 4.92
C LEU A 16 4.74 -5.82 4.76
N LEU A 17 5.01 -6.33 3.55
CA LEU A 17 6.26 -7.03 3.24
C LEU A 17 7.48 -6.12 3.41
N MET A 18 7.40 -4.86 2.97
CA MET A 18 8.49 -3.90 3.15
C MET A 18 8.70 -3.56 4.63
N LEU A 19 7.62 -3.44 5.40
CA LEU A 19 7.66 -3.18 6.85
C LEU A 19 8.25 -4.37 7.63
N GLN A 20 8.00 -5.60 7.18
CA GLN A 20 8.71 -6.77 7.68
C GLN A 20 10.22 -6.65 7.47
N TYR A 21 10.67 -6.22 6.28
CA TYR A 21 12.09 -5.99 6.03
C TYR A 21 12.66 -4.84 6.85
N TYR A 22 11.86 -3.82 7.17
CA TYR A 22 12.24 -2.80 8.14
C TYR A 22 12.45 -3.38 9.54
N LYS A 23 11.51 -4.18 10.06
CA LYS A 23 11.66 -4.87 11.36
C LYS A 23 12.85 -5.83 11.39
N GLN A 24 13.26 -6.37 10.24
CA GLN A 24 14.47 -7.18 10.09
C GLN A 24 15.77 -6.36 9.93
N GLY A 25 15.70 -5.03 9.97
CA GLY A 25 16.86 -4.15 9.79
C GLY A 25 17.45 -4.11 8.37
N LYS A 26 16.72 -4.60 7.37
CA LYS A 26 17.21 -4.71 5.97
C LYS A 26 16.99 -3.43 5.16
N ILE A 27 16.06 -2.57 5.58
CA ILE A 27 15.71 -1.31 4.91
C ILE A 27 15.19 -0.32 5.96
N SER A 28 15.47 0.96 5.80
CA SER A 28 14.93 2.00 6.70
C SER A 28 13.52 2.43 6.28
N LEU A 29 12.74 3.03 7.19
CA LEU A 29 11.42 3.57 6.85
C LEU A 29 11.50 4.64 5.78
N GLU A 30 12.51 5.52 5.84
CA GLU A 30 12.74 6.57 4.87
C GLU A 30 12.98 6.00 3.47
N LYS A 31 13.73 4.89 3.38
CA LYS A 31 13.98 4.22 2.10
C LYS A 31 12.72 3.54 1.55
N ILE A 32 11.85 3.00 2.42
CA ILE A 32 10.53 2.49 2.02
C ILE A 32 9.69 3.62 1.43
N VAL A 33 9.57 4.75 2.14
CA VAL A 33 8.81 5.92 1.67
C VAL A 33 9.37 6.45 0.35
N GLU A 34 10.69 6.56 0.23
CA GLU A 34 11.34 6.96 -1.01
C GLU A 34 10.95 6.03 -2.17
N LYS A 35 11.12 4.72 -2.00
CA LYS A 35 10.96 3.76 -3.10
C LYS A 35 9.51 3.45 -3.45
N MET A 36 8.59 3.59 -2.50
CA MET A 36 7.17 3.31 -2.70
C MET A 36 6.33 4.56 -3.00
N SER A 37 6.92 5.76 -2.88
CA SER A 37 6.18 7.01 -3.08
C SER A 37 7.01 8.05 -3.84
N HIS A 38 8.07 8.61 -3.22
CA HIS A 38 8.81 9.75 -3.77
C HIS A 38 9.42 9.47 -5.14
N ALA A 39 10.20 8.40 -5.26
CA ALA A 39 10.92 8.05 -6.48
C ALA A 39 9.97 7.75 -7.64
N VAL A 40 8.77 7.22 -7.37
CA VAL A 40 7.74 6.98 -8.39
C VAL A 40 7.16 8.31 -8.85
N ALA A 41 6.79 9.19 -7.91
CA ALA A 41 6.27 10.52 -8.25
C ALA A 41 7.28 11.34 -9.06
N GLU A 42 8.57 11.27 -8.71
CA GLU A 42 9.65 11.93 -9.47
C GLU A 42 9.87 11.31 -10.84
N CYS A 43 10.00 9.98 -10.91
CA CYS A 43 10.26 9.25 -12.16
C CYS A 43 9.19 9.53 -13.21
N PHE A 44 7.94 9.61 -12.79
CA PHE A 44 6.82 9.88 -13.69
C PHE A 44 6.40 11.36 -13.72
N GLN A 45 7.04 12.23 -12.96
CA GLN A 45 6.69 13.66 -12.84
C GLN A 45 5.23 13.89 -12.44
N ILE A 46 4.73 13.11 -11.48
CA ILE A 46 3.36 13.20 -10.96
C ILE A 46 3.19 14.54 -10.23
N ALA A 47 2.18 15.31 -10.64
CA ALA A 47 1.86 16.58 -10.01
C ALA A 47 1.26 16.37 -8.61
N GLU A 48 1.77 17.13 -7.63
CA GLU A 48 1.15 17.34 -6.30
C GLU A 48 0.88 16.05 -5.50
N ARG A 49 1.65 14.98 -5.74
CA ARG A 49 1.52 13.68 -5.06
C ARG A 49 2.87 13.07 -4.73
N GLY A 50 2.82 12.03 -3.90
CA GLY A 50 3.98 11.25 -3.50
C GLY A 50 4.83 11.89 -2.41
N TYR A 51 4.42 13.02 -1.85
CA TYR A 51 5.11 13.72 -0.75
C TYR A 51 4.09 14.26 0.25
N SER A 52 4.44 14.29 1.54
CA SER A 52 3.67 15.02 2.56
C SER A 52 4.18 16.47 2.61
N ARG A 53 3.52 17.34 1.83
CA ARG A 53 3.88 18.76 1.69
C ARG A 53 2.61 19.61 1.59
N GLU A 54 2.70 20.86 2.00
CA GLU A 54 1.62 21.82 1.79
C GLU A 54 1.30 21.95 0.29
N GLY A 55 0.01 22.03 -0.03
CA GLY A 55 -0.48 22.08 -1.42
C GLY A 55 -0.57 20.73 -2.14
N TYR A 56 -0.09 19.63 -1.56
CA TYR A 56 -0.20 18.29 -2.16
C TYR A 56 -1.52 17.61 -1.77
N PHE A 57 -1.97 16.65 -2.57
CA PHE A 57 -3.08 15.79 -2.20
C PHE A 57 -2.75 15.00 -0.93
N ALA A 58 -3.70 14.92 -0.01
CA ALA A 58 -3.59 14.13 1.21
C ALA A 58 -3.81 12.62 0.93
N ASP A 59 -2.90 12.05 0.14
CA ASP A 59 -2.78 10.61 -0.08
C ASP A 59 -1.85 10.03 0.98
N LEU A 60 -2.44 9.45 2.02
CA LEU A 60 -1.71 9.07 3.22
C LEU A 60 -2.08 7.65 3.65
N VAL A 61 -1.13 6.96 4.26
CA VAL A 61 -1.35 5.67 4.91
C VAL A 61 -0.90 5.77 6.36
N MET A 62 -1.71 5.25 7.27
CA MET A 62 -1.36 5.12 8.68
C MET A 62 -1.03 3.66 8.96
N VAL A 63 0.11 3.45 9.62
CA VAL A 63 0.63 2.13 9.94
C VAL A 63 0.91 2.07 11.43
N ASP A 64 0.43 1.00 12.07
CA ASP A 64 0.84 0.60 13.41
C ASP A 64 2.00 -0.40 13.28
N LEU A 65 3.17 -0.04 13.79
CA LEU A 65 4.37 -0.87 13.72
C LEU A 65 4.43 -1.91 14.85
N ASP A 66 3.55 -1.82 15.85
CA ASP A 66 3.56 -2.70 17.02
C ASP A 66 2.34 -3.64 17.03
N ALA A 67 1.53 -3.60 15.98
CA ALA A 67 0.44 -4.54 15.71
C ALA A 67 0.81 -5.54 14.60
N GLU A 68 0.00 -6.60 14.48
CA GLU A 68 0.22 -7.68 13.51
C GLU A 68 -0.90 -7.75 12.46
N THR A 69 -0.56 -8.24 11.26
CA THR A 69 -1.52 -8.60 10.22
C THR A 69 -1.34 -10.05 9.83
N ASN A 70 -2.30 -10.90 10.18
CA ASN A 70 -2.37 -12.28 9.70
C ASN A 70 -3.11 -12.31 8.35
N VAL A 71 -2.46 -12.83 7.30
CA VAL A 71 -3.08 -12.97 5.99
C VAL A 71 -3.86 -14.28 5.93
N SER A 72 -5.16 -14.19 5.69
CA SER A 72 -6.05 -15.35 5.58
C SER A 72 -6.99 -15.22 4.39
N LYS A 73 -7.57 -16.33 3.94
CA LYS A 73 -8.57 -16.32 2.86
C LYS A 73 -9.67 -15.27 3.05
N ASP A 74 -10.13 -15.10 4.29
CA ASP A 74 -11.28 -14.28 4.63
C ASP A 74 -11.00 -12.77 4.54
N ASN A 75 -9.72 -12.36 4.54
CA ASN A 75 -9.33 -10.95 4.47
C ASN A 75 -8.67 -10.55 3.13
N ILE A 76 -8.66 -11.45 2.15
CA ILE A 76 -8.18 -11.16 0.80
C ILE A 76 -9.21 -10.32 0.03
N LEU A 77 -8.78 -9.17 -0.46
CA LEU A 77 -9.63 -8.21 -1.20
C LEU A 77 -9.51 -8.34 -2.72
N TYR A 78 -8.65 -9.23 -3.21
CA TYR A 78 -8.47 -9.44 -4.64
C TYR A 78 -9.68 -10.14 -5.27
N LYS A 79 -10.09 -9.70 -6.46
CA LYS A 79 -11.12 -10.38 -7.25
C LYS A 79 -10.78 -11.84 -7.56
N CYS A 80 -9.49 -12.18 -7.68
CA CYS A 80 -9.04 -13.55 -7.90
C CYS A 80 -9.11 -14.44 -6.64
N GLY A 81 -9.38 -13.87 -5.47
CA GLY A 81 -9.66 -14.60 -4.23
C GLY A 81 -8.48 -15.36 -3.63
N TRP A 82 -7.24 -15.07 -4.05
CA TRP A 82 -6.03 -15.74 -3.53
C TRP A 82 -4.87 -14.77 -3.36
N SER A 83 -3.92 -15.11 -2.48
CA SER A 83 -2.65 -14.41 -2.28
C SER A 83 -1.53 -15.43 -2.07
N PRO A 84 -0.33 -15.22 -2.64
CA PRO A 84 0.82 -16.08 -2.36
C PRO A 84 1.33 -15.96 -0.91
N LEU A 85 0.79 -15.00 -0.14
CA LEU A 85 1.19 -14.69 1.23
C LEU A 85 0.17 -15.20 2.25
N GLU A 86 -0.84 -15.97 1.84
CA GLU A 86 -1.78 -16.60 2.79
C GLU A 86 -1.02 -17.43 3.86
N GLY A 87 -1.44 -17.32 5.11
CA GLY A 87 -0.77 -17.92 6.27
C GLY A 87 0.44 -17.14 6.77
N THR A 88 0.83 -16.03 6.11
CA THR A 88 1.90 -15.16 6.59
C THR A 88 1.38 -14.21 7.67
N GLU A 89 2.20 -14.00 8.69
CA GLU A 89 1.97 -13.01 9.73
C GLU A 89 2.98 -11.87 9.57
N PHE A 90 2.48 -10.65 9.33
CA PHE A 90 3.31 -9.46 9.16
C PHE A 90 3.40 -8.66 10.47
N PRO A 91 4.60 -8.14 10.83
CA PRO A 91 4.86 -7.42 12.08
C PRO A 91 4.50 -5.93 11.97
N ALA A 92 3.39 -5.64 11.31
CA ALA A 92 2.80 -4.30 11.19
C ALA A 92 1.34 -4.43 10.76
N LYS A 93 0.57 -3.36 10.94
CA LYS A 93 -0.81 -3.25 10.47
C LYS A 93 -1.07 -1.92 9.79
N ILE A 94 -1.65 -1.97 8.59
CA ILE A 94 -2.22 -0.78 7.95
C ILE A 94 -3.56 -0.51 8.64
N THR A 95 -3.70 0.64 9.29
CA THR A 95 -4.91 0.97 10.06
C THR A 95 -5.86 1.85 9.24
N HIS A 96 -5.31 2.83 8.52
CA HIS A 96 -6.09 3.78 7.73
C HIS A 96 -5.42 4.09 6.40
N THR A 97 -6.22 4.34 5.38
CA THR A 97 -5.75 4.89 4.10
C THR A 97 -6.64 6.06 3.70
N PHE A 98 -6.00 7.16 3.33
CA PHE A 98 -6.63 8.37 2.81
C PHE A 98 -6.27 8.55 1.35
N VAL A 99 -7.27 8.89 0.53
CA VAL A 99 -7.09 9.24 -0.88
C VAL A 99 -7.73 10.59 -1.11
N ASN A 100 -6.94 11.56 -1.58
CA ASN A 100 -7.35 12.95 -1.72
C ASN A 100 -7.94 13.54 -0.42
N GLY A 101 -7.43 13.13 0.75
CA GLY A 101 -7.93 13.55 2.07
C GLY A 101 -9.18 12.82 2.57
N ASN A 102 -9.74 11.89 1.80
CA ASN A 102 -10.91 11.12 2.20
C ASN A 102 -10.47 9.76 2.77
N LEU A 103 -11.02 9.37 3.92
CA LEU A 103 -10.83 8.05 4.48
C LEU A 103 -11.49 6.99 3.58
N VAL A 104 -10.70 6.08 3.02
CA VAL A 104 -11.16 5.03 2.08
C VAL A 104 -10.93 3.61 2.60
N TYR A 105 -10.14 3.46 3.66
CA TYR A 105 -9.93 2.20 4.33
C TYR A 105 -9.73 2.45 5.82
N GLU A 106 -10.39 1.65 6.66
CA GLU A 106 -10.25 1.68 8.11
C GLU A 106 -10.36 0.25 8.66
N ASN A 107 -9.31 -0.21 9.35
CA ASN A 107 -9.31 -1.45 10.14
C ASN A 107 -9.94 -2.67 9.44
N GLY A 108 -9.51 -2.96 8.20
CA GLY A 108 -10.00 -4.10 7.42
C GLY A 108 -11.22 -3.82 6.54
N ARG A 109 -11.81 -2.62 6.61
CA ARG A 109 -13.03 -2.27 5.86
C ARG A 109 -12.74 -1.22 4.80
N ILE A 110 -13.21 -1.47 3.58
CA ILE A 110 -13.20 -0.50 2.49
C ILE A 110 -14.39 0.45 2.65
N ILE A 111 -14.14 1.75 2.49
CA ILE A 111 -15.15 2.80 2.48
C ILE A 111 -15.25 3.32 1.05
N ASP A 112 -16.28 2.89 0.31
CA ASP A 112 -16.39 3.15 -1.15
C ASP A 112 -17.18 4.42 -1.51
N SER A 113 -17.32 5.35 -0.56
CA SER A 113 -18.04 6.61 -0.77
C SER A 113 -17.25 7.65 -1.57
N HIS A 114 -15.93 7.46 -1.70
CA HIS A 114 -15.04 8.36 -2.42
C HIS A 114 -14.19 7.58 -3.41
N LYS A 115 -13.96 8.18 -4.59
CA LYS A 115 -13.15 7.56 -5.65
C LYS A 115 -11.84 8.32 -5.82
N GLY A 116 -10.85 7.63 -6.38
CA GLY A 116 -9.60 8.26 -6.80
C GLY A 116 -9.79 9.27 -7.93
N GLN A 117 -8.80 10.14 -8.10
CA GLN A 117 -8.75 11.09 -9.21
C GLN A 117 -7.68 10.63 -10.20
N ARG A 118 -7.88 10.93 -11.50
CA ARG A 118 -6.85 10.74 -12.51
C ARG A 118 -5.60 11.54 -12.16
N LEU A 119 -4.43 10.91 -12.27
CA LEU A 119 -3.15 11.57 -12.07
C LEU A 119 -2.88 12.62 -13.16
N SER A 120 -2.31 13.75 -12.74
CA SER A 120 -1.75 14.79 -13.61
C SER A 120 -0.22 14.70 -13.58
N PHE A 121 0.44 15.18 -14.64
CA PHE A 121 1.88 15.06 -14.81
C PHE A 121 2.46 16.39 -15.31
N ASN A 122 3.60 16.84 -14.75
CA ASN A 122 4.23 18.14 -15.00
C ASN A 122 5.16 18.16 -16.23
N ARG A 123 4.80 17.42 -17.28
CA ARG A 123 5.61 17.26 -18.49
C ARG A 123 5.29 18.28 -19.58
#